data_AF-A0A3D2V005-F1
#
_entry.id   AF-A0A3D2V005-F1
#
_cell.length_a   1.000
_cell.length_b   1.000
_cell.length_c   1.000
_cell.angle_alpha   90.00
_cell.angle_beta   90.00
_cell.angle_gamma   90.00
#
_symmetry.space_group_name_H-M   'P 1'
#
loop_
_entity.id
_entity.type
_entity.pdbx_description
1 polymer ?
#
loop_
_entity_poly.entity_id
_entity_poly.type
_entity_poly.pdbx_seq_one_letter_code
_entity_poly.pdbx_strand_id
1 'polypeptide(L)'
;MSGNVLKLGIPKGSLEEATVKLFGRAGYNIRIKSRSYFPSIDDDEIECMLIRAQEIARYVENGVLDAGLTGKDWILENRADVEEIAPLVYSKVSARPVRWVLAVPNDSTIQSVKDLQGKRIATEVVNLTTDWLKDNGVTANVEFSWGATEVKAPKLVDAIVEVTETGSSLKANNLRIVDTLMESTTRFIMNKEASKDKWKRNKVDRLVLMLQGAMAANGRVGLMMNAPKQNLDAIINIFPPGKKPTISELSNKSWVALNVILEEKLVRDFVPDLKNAGAEDIVEYPLNKIIH
;
A
#
# COMPACT_ATOMS: atom_id res chain seq x y z
N MET A 1 10.09 3.02 -35.11
CA MET A 1 9.69 3.34 -33.72
C MET A 1 10.29 2.26 -32.84
N SER A 2 11.42 2.54 -32.21
CA SER A 2 12.18 1.57 -31.41
C SER A 2 12.72 2.31 -30.18
N GLY A 3 11.84 3.02 -29.48
CA GLY A 3 12.14 3.60 -28.18
C GLY A 3 12.17 2.48 -27.16
N ASN A 4 13.06 2.59 -26.17
CA ASN A 4 12.98 1.69 -25.02
C ASN A 4 11.62 1.88 -24.34
N VAL A 5 10.94 0.77 -24.04
CA VAL A 5 9.61 0.77 -23.41
C VAL A 5 9.66 -0.13 -22.18
N LEU A 6 9.04 0.31 -21.10
CA LEU A 6 8.82 -0.45 -19.88
C LEU A 6 7.41 -1.04 -19.88
N LYS A 7 7.29 -2.37 -19.90
CA LYS A 7 6.00 -3.07 -19.76
C LYS A 7 5.64 -3.23 -18.29
N LEU A 8 4.60 -2.53 -17.85
CA LEU A 8 4.21 -2.39 -16.45
C LEU A 8 2.85 -3.05 -16.16
N GLY A 9 2.85 -4.03 -15.26
CA GLY A 9 1.63 -4.63 -14.72
C GLY A 9 0.99 -3.77 -13.64
N ILE A 10 -0.26 -3.35 -13.87
CA ILE A 10 -1.10 -2.62 -12.91
C ILE A 10 -2.16 -3.59 -12.35
N PRO A 11 -2.35 -3.67 -11.02
CA PRO A 11 -3.31 -4.58 -10.41
C PRO A 11 -4.74 -4.17 -10.74
N LYS A 12 -5.50 -5.13 -11.29
CA LYS A 12 -6.94 -5.02 -11.54
C LYS A 12 -7.75 -5.34 -10.28
N GLY A 13 -8.91 -4.70 -10.14
CA GLY A 13 -9.87 -5.00 -9.06
C GLY A 13 -9.66 -4.12 -7.83
N SER A 14 -9.52 -4.72 -6.64
CA SER A 14 -9.57 -4.01 -5.35
C SER A 14 -8.48 -2.94 -5.16
N LEU A 15 -7.31 -3.13 -5.77
CA LEU A 15 -6.18 -2.20 -5.70
C LEU A 15 -6.12 -1.22 -6.88
N GLU A 16 -6.99 -1.35 -7.88
CA GLU A 16 -6.90 -0.64 -9.15
C GLU A 16 -7.01 0.88 -8.95
N GLU A 17 -8.11 1.34 -8.33
CA GLU A 17 -8.36 2.76 -8.10
C GLU A 17 -7.27 3.40 -7.22
N ALA A 18 -6.88 2.71 -6.14
CA ALA A 18 -5.83 3.19 -5.24
C ALA A 18 -4.47 3.30 -5.96
N THR A 19 -4.16 2.35 -6.85
CA THR A 19 -2.93 2.40 -7.67
C THR A 19 -2.98 3.56 -8.64
N VAL A 20 -4.07 3.72 -9.40
CA VAL A 20 -4.23 4.85 -10.34
C VAL A 20 -4.13 6.19 -9.63
N LYS A 21 -4.75 6.34 -8.45
CA LYS A 21 -4.66 7.56 -7.64
C LYS A 21 -3.23 7.83 -7.16
N LEU A 22 -2.49 6.78 -6.76
CA LEU A 22 -1.10 6.90 -6.37
C LEU A 22 -0.23 7.38 -7.54
N PHE A 23 -0.41 6.79 -8.73
CA PHE A 23 0.28 7.23 -9.96
C PHE A 23 -0.06 8.69 -10.28
N GLY A 24 -1.33 9.11 -10.15
CA GLY A 24 -1.75 10.49 -10.35
C GLY A 24 -1.03 11.47 -9.42
N ARG A 25 -0.93 11.15 -8.11
CA ARG A 25 -0.13 11.94 -7.15
C ARG A 25 1.35 11.93 -7.50
N ALA A 26 1.86 10.80 -8.00
CA ALA A 26 3.22 10.66 -8.48
C ALA A 26 3.49 11.48 -9.77
N GLY A 27 2.45 11.94 -10.47
CA GLY A 27 2.54 12.78 -11.66
C GLY A 27 2.31 12.01 -12.97
N TYR A 28 1.72 10.83 -12.90
CA TYR A 28 1.40 9.97 -14.04
C TYR A 28 -0.12 9.80 -14.16
N ASN A 29 -0.68 10.23 -15.30
CA ASN A 29 -2.10 10.16 -15.57
C ASN A 29 -2.46 8.86 -16.31
N ILE A 30 -2.81 7.83 -15.55
CA ILE A 30 -3.34 6.58 -16.10
C ILE A 30 -4.84 6.74 -16.37
N ARG A 31 -5.26 6.47 -17.61
CA ARG A 31 -6.68 6.44 -18.01
C ARG A 31 -7.09 5.03 -18.40
N ILE A 32 -8.03 4.48 -17.64
CA ILE A 32 -8.62 3.17 -17.89
C ILE A 32 -9.94 3.37 -18.62
N LYS A 33 -10.01 2.94 -19.89
CA LYS A 33 -11.27 2.90 -20.64
C LYS A 33 -12.10 1.70 -20.16
N SER A 34 -13.41 1.85 -20.09
CA SER A 34 -14.33 0.76 -19.72
C SER A 34 -14.04 -0.49 -20.57
N ARG A 35 -13.89 -1.64 -19.90
CA ARG A 35 -13.57 -2.96 -20.48
C ARG A 35 -12.19 -3.10 -21.15
N SER A 36 -11.31 -2.10 -21.10
CA SER A 36 -9.93 -2.24 -21.59
C SER A 36 -9.05 -2.92 -20.55
N TYR A 37 -8.13 -3.77 -21.01
CA TYR A 37 -7.01 -4.31 -20.22
C TYR A 37 -5.69 -3.57 -20.46
N PHE A 38 -5.70 -2.56 -21.33
CA PHE A 38 -4.54 -1.75 -21.70
C PHE A 38 -4.88 -0.27 -21.42
N PRO A 39 -4.55 0.23 -20.21
CA PRO A 39 -4.68 1.64 -19.89
C PRO A 39 -3.70 2.48 -20.71
N SER A 40 -4.09 3.71 -21.03
CA SER A 40 -3.14 4.71 -21.53
C SER A 40 -2.50 5.44 -20.35
N ILE A 41 -1.22 5.79 -20.48
CA ILE A 41 -0.46 6.62 -19.55
C ILE A 41 0.16 7.79 -20.34
N ASP A 42 0.35 8.94 -19.72
CA ASP A 42 0.98 10.13 -20.31
C ASP A 42 2.52 10.07 -20.27
N ASP A 43 3.06 8.91 -20.60
CA ASP A 43 4.49 8.63 -20.68
C ASP A 43 4.71 7.60 -21.78
N ASP A 44 5.22 8.03 -22.94
CA ASP A 44 5.40 7.20 -24.14
C ASP A 44 6.44 6.07 -23.95
N GLU A 45 7.17 6.07 -22.83
CA GLU A 45 8.14 5.03 -22.47
C GLU A 45 7.54 3.94 -21.56
N ILE A 46 6.24 3.99 -21.25
CA ILE A 46 5.56 3.02 -20.37
C ILE A 46 4.33 2.42 -21.08
N GLU A 47 4.27 1.10 -21.15
CA GLU A 47 3.08 0.36 -21.58
C GLU A 47 2.42 -0.31 -20.36
N CYS A 48 1.19 0.09 -20.04
CA CYS A 48 0.44 -0.47 -18.92
C CYS A 48 -0.42 -1.66 -19.36
N MET A 49 -0.47 -2.70 -18.53
CA MET A 49 -1.41 -3.81 -18.65
C MET A 49 -2.12 -4.06 -17.31
N LEU A 50 -3.45 -4.13 -17.33
CA LEU A 50 -4.25 -4.50 -16.17
C LEU A 50 -4.29 -6.02 -16.02
N ILE A 51 -3.81 -6.52 -14.90
CA ILE A 51 -3.77 -7.95 -14.59
C ILE A 51 -4.21 -8.15 -13.14
N ARG A 52 -4.85 -9.28 -12.82
CA ARG A 52 -5.17 -9.61 -11.43
C ARG A 52 -3.89 -9.70 -10.61
N ALA A 53 -3.89 -9.16 -9.39
CA ALA A 53 -2.71 -9.13 -8.53
C ALA A 53 -2.11 -10.54 -8.33
N GLN A 54 -2.98 -11.55 -8.24
CA GLN A 54 -2.63 -12.97 -8.14
C GLN A 54 -1.66 -13.45 -9.23
N GLU A 55 -1.70 -12.86 -10.42
CA GLU A 55 -0.99 -13.37 -11.59
C GLU A 55 0.24 -12.52 -11.95
N ILE A 56 0.30 -11.26 -11.48
CA ILE A 56 1.34 -10.29 -11.87
C ILE A 56 2.74 -10.84 -11.61
N ALA A 57 2.99 -11.46 -10.45
CA ALA A 57 4.30 -12.00 -10.10
C ALA A 57 4.82 -13.01 -11.14
N ARG A 58 3.94 -13.90 -11.63
CA ARG A 58 4.27 -14.90 -12.65
C ARG A 58 4.58 -14.26 -14.00
N TYR A 59 3.83 -13.22 -14.39
CA TYR A 59 4.07 -12.54 -15.67
C TYR A 59 5.35 -11.71 -15.66
N VAL A 60 5.71 -11.15 -14.50
CA VAL A 60 7.00 -10.49 -14.29
C VAL A 60 8.13 -11.50 -14.30
N GLU A 61 8.03 -12.60 -13.56
CA GLU A 61 9.04 -13.68 -13.56
C GLU A 61 9.32 -14.21 -14.97
N ASN A 62 8.28 -14.49 -15.75
CA ASN A 62 8.40 -15.01 -17.12
C ASN A 62 8.85 -13.97 -18.17
N GLY A 63 9.08 -12.70 -17.77
CA GLY A 63 9.53 -11.64 -18.67
C GLY A 63 8.47 -11.15 -19.67
N VAL A 64 7.20 -11.52 -19.48
CA VAL A 64 6.08 -10.97 -20.25
C VAL A 64 5.89 -9.49 -19.91
N LEU A 65 6.05 -9.16 -18.63
CA LEU A 65 6.12 -7.81 -18.10
C LEU A 65 7.54 -7.56 -17.57
N ASP A 66 8.01 -6.33 -17.71
CA ASP A 66 9.30 -5.93 -17.15
C ASP A 66 9.20 -5.67 -15.65
N ALA A 67 8.07 -5.08 -15.23
CA ALA A 67 7.78 -4.74 -13.85
C ALA A 67 6.27 -4.84 -13.55
N GLY A 68 5.91 -4.84 -12.27
CA GLY A 68 4.50 -4.83 -11.87
C GLY A 68 4.29 -4.51 -10.39
N LEU A 69 3.03 -4.24 -10.03
CA LEU A 69 2.62 -4.04 -8.65
C LEU A 69 1.73 -5.19 -8.18
N THR A 70 2.16 -5.92 -7.17
CA THR A 70 1.39 -7.04 -6.59
C THR A 70 1.64 -7.15 -5.08
N GLY A 71 0.85 -7.96 -4.37
CA GLY A 71 1.04 -8.19 -2.95
C GLY A 71 2.19 -9.15 -2.66
N LYS A 72 2.84 -8.98 -1.50
CA LYS A 72 3.91 -9.88 -1.03
C LYS A 72 3.40 -11.32 -0.88
N ASP A 73 2.17 -11.48 -0.40
CA ASP A 73 1.41 -12.73 -0.39
C ASP A 73 1.38 -13.42 -1.75
N TRP A 74 1.08 -12.70 -2.84
CA TRP A 74 1.04 -13.30 -4.17
C TRP A 74 2.43 -13.64 -4.73
N ILE A 75 3.48 -12.91 -4.33
CA ILE A 75 4.87 -13.29 -4.68
C ILE A 75 5.20 -14.63 -4.02
N LEU A 76 4.91 -14.77 -2.73
CA LEU A 76 5.16 -15.99 -1.95
C LEU A 76 4.30 -17.16 -2.41
N GLU A 77 3.00 -16.95 -2.64
CA GLU A 77 2.07 -17.98 -3.12
C GLU A 77 2.52 -18.54 -4.47
N ASN A 78 2.95 -17.67 -5.39
CA ASN A 78 3.45 -18.11 -6.69
C ASN A 78 4.88 -18.65 -6.64
N ARG A 79 5.59 -18.50 -5.50
CA ARG A 79 7.03 -18.77 -5.35
C ARG A 79 7.86 -18.10 -6.46
N ALA A 80 7.44 -16.89 -6.84
CA ALA A 80 7.97 -16.21 -8.02
C ALA A 80 9.37 -15.67 -7.76
N ASP A 81 10.30 -15.94 -8.67
CA ASP A 81 11.67 -15.44 -8.62
C ASP A 81 11.79 -14.05 -9.27
N VAL A 82 11.42 -13.02 -8.52
CA VAL A 82 11.41 -11.61 -8.97
C VAL A 82 12.27 -10.74 -8.06
N GLU A 83 12.70 -9.60 -8.58
CA GLU A 83 13.38 -8.58 -7.77
C GLU A 83 12.34 -7.66 -7.11
N GLU A 84 12.27 -7.64 -5.78
CA GLU A 84 11.46 -6.68 -5.03
C GLU A 84 12.18 -5.31 -4.98
N ILE A 85 11.66 -4.32 -5.71
CA ILE A 85 12.26 -2.99 -5.79
C ILE A 85 11.90 -2.14 -4.57
N ALA A 86 10.62 -2.13 -4.18
CA ALA A 86 10.17 -1.34 -3.05
C ALA A 86 8.85 -1.85 -2.44
N PRO A 87 8.67 -1.73 -1.11
CA PRO A 87 7.35 -1.78 -0.49
C PRO A 87 6.54 -0.55 -0.86
N LEU A 88 5.29 -0.76 -1.26
CA LEU A 88 4.30 0.29 -1.49
C LEU A 88 3.12 0.04 -0.55
N VAL A 89 3.21 0.55 0.67
CA VAL A 89 2.16 0.48 1.71
C VAL A 89 1.03 1.46 1.40
N TYR A 90 0.20 1.10 0.43
CA TYR A 90 -1.09 1.74 0.17
C TYR A 90 -2.16 0.64 0.11
N SER A 91 -3.38 0.91 0.58
CA SER A 91 -4.46 -0.07 0.51
C SER A 91 -5.81 0.58 0.17
N LYS A 92 -6.81 -0.29 -0.01
CA LYS A 92 -8.19 0.04 -0.35
C LYS A 92 -8.91 0.83 0.75
N VAL A 93 -8.67 0.51 2.03
CA VAL A 93 -9.47 1.04 3.15
C VAL A 93 -8.62 1.67 4.25
N SER A 94 -7.38 1.21 4.46
CA SER A 94 -6.52 1.70 5.55
C SER A 94 -5.03 1.71 5.20
N ALA A 95 -4.20 2.50 5.86
CA ALA A 95 -2.74 2.41 5.68
C ALA A 95 -2.12 1.13 6.31
N ARG A 96 -2.93 0.11 6.62
CA ARG A 96 -2.49 -1.12 7.29
C ARG A 96 -2.24 -2.24 6.28
N PRO A 97 -1.24 -3.09 6.52
CA PRO A 97 -1.08 -4.34 5.78
C PRO A 97 -2.34 -5.21 5.85
N VAL A 98 -2.63 -5.95 4.78
CA VAL A 98 -3.62 -7.03 4.83
C VAL A 98 -3.03 -8.21 5.59
N ARG A 99 -3.87 -9.03 6.23
CA ARG A 99 -3.43 -10.20 6.97
C ARG A 99 -4.06 -11.44 6.39
N TRP A 100 -3.25 -12.46 6.15
CA TRP A 100 -3.76 -13.81 5.91
C TRP A 100 -3.91 -14.50 7.25
N VAL A 101 -5.13 -14.91 7.57
CA VAL A 101 -5.48 -15.41 8.90
C VAL A 101 -6.09 -16.80 8.82
N LEU A 102 -5.76 -17.63 9.81
CA LEU A 102 -6.47 -18.86 10.08
C LEU A 102 -7.79 -18.50 10.77
N ALA A 103 -8.90 -18.92 10.17
CA ALA A 103 -10.22 -18.70 10.73
C ALA A 103 -11.02 -20.00 10.83
N VAL A 104 -11.82 -20.10 11.88
CA VAL A 104 -12.67 -21.25 12.19
C VAL A 104 -14.04 -20.78 12.69
N PRO A 105 -15.08 -21.62 12.63
CA PRO A 105 -16.36 -21.33 13.27
C PRO A 105 -16.20 -20.99 14.75
N ASN A 106 -17.02 -20.07 15.26
CA ASN A 106 -16.94 -19.63 16.65
C ASN A 106 -17.00 -20.78 17.67
N ASP A 107 -17.78 -21.82 17.37
CA ASP A 107 -17.98 -23.04 18.16
C ASP A 107 -16.94 -24.15 17.90
N SER A 108 -15.96 -23.91 17.02
CA SER A 108 -14.89 -24.87 16.72
C SER A 108 -13.98 -25.12 17.92
N THR A 109 -13.53 -26.36 18.08
CA THR A 109 -12.55 -26.77 19.10
C THR A 109 -11.10 -26.42 18.74
N ILE A 110 -10.83 -25.98 17.51
CA ILE A 110 -9.49 -25.60 17.04
C ILE A 110 -9.07 -24.30 17.74
N GLN A 111 -8.00 -24.33 18.53
CA GLN A 111 -7.48 -23.17 19.26
C GLN A 111 -6.11 -22.70 18.78
N SER A 112 -5.40 -23.53 18.03
CA SER A 112 -4.07 -23.21 17.50
C SER A 112 -3.80 -23.94 16.19
N VAL A 113 -2.69 -23.56 15.52
CA VAL A 113 -2.17 -24.28 14.35
C VAL A 113 -1.99 -25.78 14.60
N LYS A 114 -1.65 -26.20 15.83
CA LYS A 114 -1.41 -27.61 16.17
C LYS A 114 -2.66 -28.47 16.06
N ASP A 115 -3.84 -27.87 16.26
CA ASP A 115 -5.13 -28.57 16.18
C ASP A 115 -5.55 -28.84 14.71
N LEU A 116 -4.78 -28.35 13.74
CA LEU A 116 -5.00 -28.60 12.32
C LEU A 116 -4.42 -29.94 11.82
N GLN A 117 -3.77 -30.72 12.68
CA GLN A 117 -3.22 -32.02 12.30
C GLN A 117 -4.31 -32.93 11.72
N GLY A 118 -4.14 -33.35 10.46
CA GLY A 118 -5.10 -34.19 9.72
C GLY A 118 -6.40 -33.48 9.30
N LYS A 119 -6.53 -32.17 9.51
CA LYS A 119 -7.73 -31.39 9.16
C LYS A 119 -7.76 -30.98 7.70
N ARG A 120 -8.93 -30.52 7.23
CA ARG A 120 -9.14 -29.95 5.90
C ARG A 120 -9.20 -28.42 5.99
N ILE A 121 -8.49 -27.75 5.08
CA ILE A 121 -8.37 -26.29 5.05
C ILE A 121 -8.65 -25.81 3.63
N ALA A 122 -9.54 -24.82 3.47
CA ALA A 122 -9.74 -24.16 2.18
C ALA A 122 -9.09 -22.77 2.14
N THR A 123 -8.46 -22.42 1.02
CA THR A 123 -7.79 -21.13 0.85
C THR A 123 -7.49 -20.81 -0.62
N GLU A 124 -7.35 -19.53 -0.97
CA GLU A 124 -6.79 -19.13 -2.28
C GLU A 124 -5.25 -19.21 -2.32
N VAL A 125 -4.58 -19.28 -1.16
CA VAL A 125 -3.11 -19.29 -1.03
C VAL A 125 -2.59 -20.63 -0.52
N VAL A 126 -2.63 -21.64 -1.40
CA VAL A 126 -2.36 -23.04 -1.05
C VAL A 126 -0.89 -23.25 -0.69
N ASN A 127 0.04 -22.72 -1.48
CA ASN A 127 1.46 -22.88 -1.23
C ASN A 127 1.85 -22.18 0.08
N LEU A 128 1.36 -20.96 0.27
CA LEU A 128 1.60 -20.16 1.48
C LEU A 128 1.10 -20.88 2.74
N THR A 129 -0.12 -21.43 2.68
CA THR A 129 -0.72 -22.16 3.79
C THR A 129 0.03 -23.46 4.07
N THR A 130 0.45 -24.18 3.02
CA THR A 130 1.22 -25.42 3.15
C THR A 130 2.59 -25.17 3.78
N ASP A 131 3.28 -24.11 3.36
CA ASP A 131 4.58 -23.73 3.91
C ASP A 131 4.44 -23.30 5.38
N TRP A 132 3.42 -22.51 5.73
CA TRP A 132 3.13 -22.13 7.12
C TRP A 132 2.81 -23.33 8.04
N LEU A 133 2.04 -24.31 7.55
CA LEU A 133 1.77 -25.54 8.30
C LEU A 133 3.05 -26.35 8.53
N LYS A 134 3.88 -26.47 7.48
CA LYS A 134 5.16 -27.19 7.53
C LYS A 134 6.11 -26.55 8.53
N ASP A 135 6.24 -25.23 8.54
CA ASP A 135 7.07 -24.48 9.50
C ASP A 135 6.59 -24.70 10.94
N ASN A 136 5.30 -24.97 11.12
CA ASN A 136 4.70 -25.34 12.40
C ASN A 136 4.71 -26.86 12.67
N GLY A 137 5.31 -27.69 11.81
CA GLY A 137 5.35 -29.15 11.99
C GLY A 137 3.96 -29.80 11.97
N VAL A 138 3.01 -29.23 11.23
CA VAL A 138 1.64 -29.72 11.09
C VAL A 138 1.41 -30.22 9.66
N THR A 139 0.70 -31.34 9.52
CA THR A 139 0.27 -31.87 8.22
C THR A 139 -1.25 -31.84 8.15
N ALA A 140 -1.80 -31.10 7.17
CA ALA A 140 -3.23 -30.96 6.92
C ALA A 140 -3.50 -31.04 5.41
N ASN A 141 -4.75 -31.33 5.02
CA ASN A 141 -5.18 -31.30 3.63
C ASN A 141 -5.61 -29.88 3.24
N VAL A 142 -4.84 -29.22 2.38
CA VAL A 142 -5.09 -27.85 1.92
C VAL A 142 -5.69 -27.91 0.51
N GLU A 143 -6.91 -27.39 0.35
CA GLU A 143 -7.59 -27.29 -0.95
C GLU A 143 -7.69 -25.84 -1.43
N PHE A 144 -7.60 -25.68 -2.76
CA PHE A 144 -7.81 -24.38 -3.39
C PHE A 144 -9.28 -23.94 -3.32
N SER A 145 -9.50 -22.67 -2.99
CA SER A 145 -10.80 -22.01 -2.99
C SER A 145 -10.90 -21.03 -4.15
N TRP A 146 -12.00 -21.07 -4.91
CA TRP A 146 -12.28 -20.13 -6.00
C TRP A 146 -13.02 -18.87 -5.51
N GLY A 147 -12.90 -18.54 -4.22
CA GLY A 147 -13.67 -17.50 -3.54
C GLY A 147 -14.84 -18.05 -2.70
N ALA A 148 -15.53 -17.14 -2.00
CA ALA A 148 -16.54 -17.45 -0.98
C ALA A 148 -16.03 -18.49 0.04
N THR A 149 -14.76 -18.38 0.42
CA THR A 149 -14.10 -19.34 1.32
C THR A 149 -14.79 -19.34 2.68
N GLU A 150 -15.31 -18.20 3.13
CA GLU A 150 -15.94 -18.05 4.45
C GLU A 150 -17.14 -18.97 4.68
N VAL A 151 -17.84 -19.38 3.61
CA VAL A 151 -19.02 -20.26 3.74
C VAL A 151 -18.68 -21.75 3.74
N LYS A 152 -17.41 -22.11 3.49
CA LYS A 152 -16.97 -23.51 3.41
C LYS A 152 -16.85 -24.17 4.78
N ALA A 153 -16.45 -23.44 5.82
CA ALA A 153 -16.36 -23.98 7.18
C ALA A 153 -17.69 -23.84 7.95
N PRO A 154 -18.14 -24.84 8.74
CA PRO A 154 -17.54 -26.17 8.94
C PRO A 154 -17.99 -27.24 7.92
N LYS A 155 -18.92 -26.90 7.01
CA LYS A 155 -19.66 -27.91 6.22
C LYS A 155 -18.77 -28.71 5.27
N LEU A 156 -17.79 -28.05 4.65
CA LEU A 156 -16.90 -28.61 3.63
C LEU A 156 -15.48 -28.82 4.16
N VAL A 157 -15.01 -27.92 5.02
CA VAL A 157 -13.66 -27.94 5.61
C VAL A 157 -13.70 -27.59 7.10
N ASP A 158 -12.65 -27.96 7.84
CA ASP A 158 -12.55 -27.73 9.28
C ASP A 158 -12.11 -26.29 9.61
N ALA A 159 -11.29 -25.69 8.74
CA ALA A 159 -10.78 -24.33 8.87
C ALA A 159 -10.62 -23.67 7.50
N ILE A 160 -10.43 -22.35 7.50
CA ILE A 160 -10.08 -21.60 6.29
C ILE A 160 -8.86 -20.73 6.55
N VAL A 161 -8.14 -20.42 5.48
CA VAL A 161 -7.15 -19.34 5.46
C VAL A 161 -7.63 -18.28 4.49
N GLU A 162 -7.87 -17.07 5.00
CA GLU A 162 -8.52 -15.99 4.26
C GLU A 162 -7.82 -14.64 4.52
N VAL A 163 -7.85 -13.76 3.51
CA VAL A 163 -7.30 -12.42 3.62
C VAL A 163 -8.28 -11.50 4.34
N THR A 164 -7.78 -10.68 5.26
CA THR A 164 -8.60 -9.73 5.97
C THR A 164 -7.86 -8.45 6.34
N GLU A 165 -8.57 -7.32 6.24
CA GLU A 165 -8.13 -6.03 6.78
C GLU A 165 -8.69 -5.82 8.19
N THR A 166 -10.02 -5.83 8.31
CA THR A 166 -10.73 -5.49 9.57
C THR A 166 -11.29 -6.71 10.31
N GLY A 167 -11.37 -7.89 9.68
CA GLY A 167 -12.07 -9.06 10.22
C GLY A 167 -13.59 -9.03 10.03
N SER A 168 -14.16 -7.99 9.41
CA SER A 168 -15.62 -7.83 9.31
C SER A 168 -16.32 -8.95 8.53
N SER A 169 -15.73 -9.43 7.42
CA SER A 169 -16.27 -10.56 6.63
C SER A 169 -16.33 -11.85 7.45
N LEU A 170 -15.25 -12.17 8.17
CA LEU A 170 -15.16 -13.35 9.02
C LEU A 170 -16.24 -13.32 10.11
N LYS A 171 -16.40 -12.18 10.78
CA LYS A 171 -17.44 -12.00 11.81
C LYS A 171 -18.85 -12.15 11.24
N ALA A 172 -19.12 -11.60 10.05
CA ALA A 172 -20.41 -11.72 9.38
C ALA A 172 -20.77 -13.18 9.03
N ASN A 173 -19.76 -14.04 8.86
CA ASN A 173 -19.90 -15.47 8.61
C ASN A 173 -19.75 -16.35 9.87
N ASN A 174 -19.86 -15.76 11.07
CA ASN A 174 -19.73 -16.45 12.36
C ASN A 174 -18.40 -17.19 12.56
N LEU A 175 -17.31 -16.62 12.02
CA LEU A 175 -15.96 -17.13 12.17
C LEU A 175 -15.15 -16.27 13.16
N ARG A 176 -14.18 -16.90 13.82
CA ARG A 176 -13.14 -16.25 14.64
C ARG A 176 -11.77 -16.50 14.06
N ILE A 177 -10.89 -15.52 14.23
CA ILE A 177 -9.46 -15.65 13.91
C ILE A 177 -8.78 -16.45 15.02
N VAL A 178 -8.01 -17.46 14.62
CA VAL A 178 -7.19 -18.28 15.52
C VAL A 178 -5.75 -17.80 15.50
N ASP A 179 -5.22 -17.54 14.31
CA ASP A 179 -3.82 -17.17 14.11
C ASP A 179 -3.64 -16.30 12.85
N THR A 180 -2.50 -15.63 12.75
CA THR A 180 -2.09 -14.85 11.56
C THR A 180 -0.91 -15.54 10.90
N LEU A 181 -1.09 -15.95 9.64
CA LEU A 181 -0.05 -16.59 8.84
C LEU A 181 1.00 -15.57 8.39
N MET A 182 0.54 -14.43 7.89
CA MET A 182 1.41 -13.35 7.46
C MET A 182 0.68 -12.02 7.35
N GLU A 183 1.48 -10.95 7.32
CA GLU A 183 1.05 -9.63 6.86
C GLU A 183 1.58 -9.35 5.45
N SER A 184 0.73 -8.86 4.55
CA SER A 184 1.08 -8.52 3.17
C SER A 184 0.88 -7.03 2.89
N THR A 185 1.79 -6.49 2.09
CA THR A 185 1.70 -5.15 1.51
C THR A 185 1.96 -5.25 0.01
N THR A 186 1.49 -4.27 -0.75
CA THR A 186 1.87 -4.16 -2.16
C THR A 186 3.39 -3.95 -2.29
N ARG A 187 3.95 -4.52 -3.34
CA ARG A 187 5.35 -4.51 -3.73
C ARG A 187 5.43 -4.06 -5.18
N PHE A 188 6.37 -3.18 -5.46
CA PHE A 188 6.83 -2.96 -6.82
C PHE A 188 7.90 -4.01 -7.11
N ILE A 189 7.65 -4.85 -8.11
CA ILE A 189 8.55 -5.95 -8.51
C ILE A 189 9.06 -5.76 -9.93
N MET A 190 10.22 -6.31 -10.22
CA MET A 190 10.84 -6.29 -11.53
C MET A 190 11.36 -7.68 -11.93
N ASN A 191 11.33 -7.96 -13.22
CA ASN A 191 11.97 -9.15 -13.78
C ASN A 191 13.50 -9.04 -13.62
N LYS A 192 14.16 -10.11 -13.19
CA LYS A 192 15.61 -10.11 -12.94
C LYS A 192 16.48 -9.93 -14.19
N GLU A 193 16.02 -10.34 -15.36
CA GLU A 193 16.74 -10.08 -16.61
C GLU A 193 16.47 -8.65 -17.11
N ALA A 194 15.22 -8.18 -17.01
CA ALA A 194 14.88 -6.79 -17.34
C ALA A 194 15.61 -5.79 -16.43
N SER A 195 15.89 -6.14 -15.17
CA SER A 195 16.61 -5.27 -14.25
C SER A 195 18.10 -5.11 -14.56
N LYS A 196 18.67 -5.99 -15.41
CA LYS A 196 20.04 -5.83 -15.94
C LYS A 196 20.11 -4.81 -17.07
N ASP A 197 18.98 -4.49 -17.72
CA ASP A 197 18.89 -3.40 -18.67
C ASP A 197 18.96 -2.06 -17.92
N LYS A 198 20.04 -1.31 -18.15
CA LYS A 198 20.32 -0.05 -17.47
C LYS A 198 19.22 1.00 -17.68
N TRP A 199 18.62 1.04 -18.86
CA TRP A 199 17.56 2.00 -19.15
C TRP A 199 16.30 1.63 -18.39
N LYS A 200 15.87 0.35 -18.44
CA LYS A 200 14.67 -0.11 -17.72
C LYS A 200 14.84 0.06 -16.23
N ARG A 201 16.02 -0.28 -15.71
CA ARG A 201 16.32 -0.10 -14.30
C ARG A 201 16.23 1.36 -13.88
N ASN A 202 16.84 2.27 -14.64
CA ASN A 202 16.75 3.70 -14.35
C ASN A 202 15.32 4.23 -14.42
N LYS A 203 14.52 3.80 -15.41
CA LYS A 203 13.11 4.17 -15.53
C LYS A 203 12.31 3.70 -14.32
N VAL A 204 12.51 2.46 -13.88
CA VAL A 204 11.87 1.89 -12.68
C VAL A 204 12.28 2.63 -11.41
N ASP A 205 13.57 2.89 -11.20
CA ASP A 205 14.06 3.59 -10.01
C ASP A 205 13.46 5.00 -9.90
N ARG A 206 13.38 5.73 -11.02
CA ARG A 206 12.72 7.05 -11.08
C ARG A 206 11.22 6.94 -10.78
N LEU A 207 10.53 5.98 -11.38
CA LEU A 207 9.10 5.77 -11.15
C LEU A 207 8.83 5.45 -9.67
N VAL A 208 9.59 4.52 -9.08
CA VAL A 208 9.46 4.11 -7.69
C VAL A 208 9.73 5.28 -6.73
N LEU A 209 10.77 6.09 -6.99
CA LEU A 209 11.03 7.30 -6.21
C LEU A 209 9.81 8.24 -6.18
N MET A 210 9.18 8.44 -7.34
CA MET A 210 8.00 9.32 -7.44
C MET A 210 6.78 8.73 -6.73
N LEU A 211 6.56 7.41 -6.80
CA LEU A 211 5.50 6.70 -6.09
C LEU A 211 5.72 6.77 -4.57
N GLN A 212 6.92 6.50 -4.09
CA GLN A 212 7.27 6.62 -2.68
C GLN A 212 7.12 8.05 -2.18
N GLY A 213 7.50 9.04 -2.99
CA GLY A 213 7.28 10.44 -2.67
C GLY A 213 5.80 10.80 -2.52
N ALA A 214 4.96 10.28 -3.39
CA ALA A 214 3.50 10.45 -3.30
C ALA A 214 2.91 9.80 -2.03
N MET A 215 3.45 8.64 -1.63
CA MET A 215 3.08 8.01 -0.36
C MET A 215 3.56 8.79 0.86
N ALA A 216 4.78 9.35 0.83
CA ALA A 216 5.32 10.14 1.93
C ALA A 216 4.53 11.43 2.19
N ALA A 217 3.86 11.96 1.16
CA ALA A 217 2.93 13.08 1.26
C ALA A 217 1.53 12.68 1.76
N ASN A 218 1.23 11.38 1.92
CA ASN A 218 -0.09 10.94 2.35
C ASN A 218 -0.35 11.30 3.82
N GLY A 219 -1.50 11.91 4.11
CA GLY A 219 -1.84 12.40 5.45
C GLY A 219 -0.97 13.57 5.93
N ARG A 220 -0.25 14.24 5.03
CA ARG A 220 0.54 15.44 5.31
C ARG A 220 0.05 16.62 4.49
N VAL A 221 0.14 17.80 5.09
CA VAL A 221 -0.24 19.07 4.48
C VAL A 221 0.85 20.10 4.71
N GLY A 222 0.92 21.08 3.81
CA GLY A 222 1.68 22.29 4.02
C GLY A 222 0.81 23.30 4.77
N LEU A 223 1.40 23.98 5.73
CA LEU A 223 0.78 25.07 6.46
C LEU A 223 1.65 26.31 6.29
N MET A 224 1.05 27.38 5.74
CA MET A 224 1.68 28.68 5.62
C MET A 224 0.91 29.68 6.48
N MET A 225 1.61 30.63 7.12
CA MET A 225 0.98 31.67 7.92
C MET A 225 1.88 32.89 8.04
N ASN A 226 1.31 34.02 8.42
CA ASN A 226 2.01 35.22 8.85
C ASN A 226 2.05 35.26 10.37
N ALA A 227 3.15 35.76 10.95
CA ALA A 227 3.32 35.88 12.40
C ALA A 227 4.01 37.20 12.77
N PRO A 228 3.57 37.91 13.82
CA PRO A 228 4.30 39.03 14.39
C PRO A 228 5.64 38.54 14.97
N LYS A 229 6.75 39.23 14.69
CA LYS A 229 8.08 38.85 15.22
C LYS A 229 8.11 38.76 16.74
N GLN A 230 7.37 39.64 17.42
CA GLN A 230 7.24 39.66 18.88
C GLN A 230 6.56 38.41 19.47
N ASN A 231 5.77 37.67 18.68
CA ASN A 231 5.08 36.46 19.11
C ASN A 231 5.73 35.17 18.54
N LEU A 232 6.83 35.31 17.80
CA LEU A 232 7.43 34.22 17.03
C LEU A 232 7.83 33.03 17.90
N ASP A 233 8.46 33.28 19.05
CA ASP A 233 8.89 32.19 19.95
C ASP A 233 7.69 31.43 20.53
N ALA A 234 6.62 32.14 20.90
CA ALA A 234 5.39 31.52 21.39
C ALA A 234 4.74 30.65 20.30
N ILE A 235 4.73 31.12 19.05
CA ILE A 235 4.19 30.39 17.89
C ILE A 235 5.04 29.15 17.58
N ILE A 236 6.38 29.27 17.59
CA ILE A 236 7.28 28.13 17.32
C ILE A 236 7.08 27.03 18.37
N ASN A 237 6.86 27.40 19.63
CA ASN A 237 6.68 26.44 20.73
C ASN A 237 5.35 25.65 20.66
N ILE A 238 4.40 26.06 19.81
CA ILE A 238 3.16 25.30 19.59
C ILE A 238 3.41 24.08 18.70
N PHE A 239 4.39 24.14 17.79
CA PHE A 239 4.66 23.03 16.88
C PHE A 239 5.23 21.82 17.62
N PRO A 240 4.96 20.58 17.13
CA PRO A 240 5.52 19.37 17.71
C PRO A 240 7.06 19.40 17.76
N PRO A 241 7.68 18.72 18.76
CA PRO A 241 9.13 18.58 18.82
C PRO A 241 9.73 18.09 17.49
N GLY A 242 10.79 18.77 17.04
CA GLY A 242 11.48 18.46 15.77
C GLY A 242 10.84 19.07 14.52
N LYS A 243 9.65 19.70 14.61
CA LYS A 243 9.06 20.45 13.51
C LYS A 243 9.44 21.93 13.62
N LYS A 244 10.43 22.33 12.83
CA LYS A 244 10.85 23.72 12.72
C LYS A 244 10.29 24.34 11.43
N PRO A 245 9.42 25.37 11.51
CA PRO A 245 8.97 26.06 10.30
C PRO A 245 10.14 26.78 9.63
N THR A 246 10.09 26.86 8.30
CA THR A 246 10.89 27.83 7.55
C THR A 246 10.37 29.24 7.86
N ILE A 247 11.28 30.18 8.12
CA ILE A 247 10.97 31.56 8.48
C ILE A 247 11.50 32.48 7.39
N SER A 248 10.61 33.29 6.80
CA SER A 248 10.94 34.24 5.74
C SER A 248 10.57 35.66 6.16
N GLU A 249 11.43 36.63 5.86
CA GLU A 249 11.11 38.05 6.11
C GLU A 249 10.02 38.55 5.17
N LEU A 250 9.09 39.34 5.70
CA LEU A 250 8.07 40.04 4.92
C LEU A 250 8.48 41.49 4.64
N SER A 251 7.75 42.15 3.73
CA SER A 251 7.91 43.58 3.44
C SER A 251 7.67 44.44 4.67
N ASN A 252 6.69 44.07 5.50
CA ASN A 252 6.54 44.61 6.84
C ASN A 252 7.55 43.94 7.78
N LYS A 253 8.56 44.70 8.22
CA LYS A 253 9.65 44.21 9.07
C LYS A 253 9.24 43.72 10.45
N SER A 254 8.04 44.06 10.91
CA SER A 254 7.47 43.57 12.18
C SER A 254 6.87 42.16 12.06
N TRP A 255 6.82 41.59 10.86
CA TRP A 255 6.19 40.29 10.59
C TRP A 255 7.14 39.34 9.85
N VAL A 256 6.84 38.05 9.95
CA VAL A 256 7.48 36.96 9.21
C VAL A 256 6.44 36.03 8.63
N ALA A 257 6.79 35.36 7.53
CA ALA A 257 6.03 34.22 7.02
C ALA A 257 6.65 32.93 7.55
N LEU A 258 5.79 32.01 7.98
CA LEU A 258 6.14 30.67 8.42
C LEU A 258 5.60 29.65 7.42
N ASN A 259 6.41 28.64 7.09
CA ASN A 259 5.98 27.49 6.28
C ASN A 259 6.44 26.18 6.92
N VAL A 260 5.53 25.24 7.12
CA VAL A 260 5.82 23.95 7.74
C VAL A 260 5.00 22.82 7.15
N ILE A 261 5.58 21.61 7.11
CA ILE A 261 4.90 20.38 6.72
C ILE A 261 4.58 19.55 7.96
N LEU A 262 3.29 19.29 8.17
CA LEU A 262 2.75 18.60 9.34
C LEU A 262 1.83 17.45 8.94
N GLU A 263 1.50 16.60 9.91
CA GLU A 263 0.41 15.63 9.75
C GLU A 263 -0.93 16.36 9.78
N GLU A 264 -1.81 16.06 8.82
CA GLU A 264 -3.11 16.73 8.66
C GLU A 264 -3.96 16.68 9.93
N LYS A 265 -3.92 15.54 10.65
CA LYS A 265 -4.67 15.36 11.90
C LYS A 265 -4.30 16.36 12.98
N LEU A 266 -3.03 16.79 13.02
CA LEU A 266 -2.53 17.73 14.01
C LEU A 266 -2.96 19.17 13.71
N VAL A 267 -3.25 19.48 12.44
CA VAL A 267 -3.62 20.84 12.02
C VAL A 267 -4.91 21.29 12.70
N ARG A 268 -5.88 20.38 12.88
CA ARG A 268 -7.13 20.67 13.59
C ARG A 268 -6.91 21.19 15.02
N ASP A 269 -5.91 20.65 15.70
CA ASP A 269 -5.62 20.98 17.10
C ASP A 269 -4.75 22.24 17.19
N PHE A 270 -3.80 22.43 16.26
CA PHE A 270 -2.85 23.54 16.32
C PHE A 270 -3.34 24.86 15.75
N VAL A 271 -4.17 24.86 14.70
CA VAL A 271 -4.59 26.11 14.03
C VAL A 271 -5.26 27.10 15.00
N PRO A 272 -6.17 26.69 15.90
CA PRO A 272 -6.74 27.58 16.90
C PRO A 272 -5.68 28.19 17.83
N ASP A 273 -4.73 27.37 18.31
CA ASP A 273 -3.66 27.82 19.21
C ASP A 273 -2.71 28.80 18.51
N LEU A 274 -2.34 28.51 17.26
CA LEU A 274 -1.55 29.40 16.42
C LEU A 274 -2.25 30.75 16.24
N LYS A 275 -3.57 30.72 15.98
CA LYS A 275 -4.38 31.94 15.85
C LYS A 275 -4.42 32.73 17.15
N ASN A 276 -4.60 32.07 18.29
CA ASN A 276 -4.60 32.69 19.63
C ASN A 276 -3.23 33.30 19.98
N ALA A 277 -2.14 32.67 19.53
CA ALA A 277 -0.79 33.20 19.68
C ALA A 277 -0.47 34.35 18.69
N GLY A 278 -1.41 34.75 17.84
CA GLY A 278 -1.30 35.91 16.96
C GLY A 278 -0.88 35.60 15.53
N ALA A 279 -0.86 34.33 15.10
CA ALA A 279 -0.69 34.01 13.69
C ALA A 279 -1.90 34.46 12.85
N GLU A 280 -1.63 34.93 11.63
CA GLU A 280 -2.63 35.41 10.68
C GLU A 280 -2.45 34.73 9.32
N ASP A 281 -3.49 34.81 8.48
CA ASP A 281 -3.51 34.23 7.13
C ASP A 281 -3.02 32.78 7.09
N ILE A 282 -3.50 31.96 8.04
CA ILE A 282 -3.15 30.54 8.12
C ILE A 282 -3.82 29.81 6.95
N VAL A 283 -3.01 29.31 6.03
CA VAL A 283 -3.43 28.59 4.83
C VAL A 283 -2.90 27.16 4.88
N GLU A 284 -3.82 26.21 4.82
CA GLU A 284 -3.55 24.79 4.62
C GLU A 284 -3.61 24.46 3.12
N TYR A 285 -2.63 23.70 2.61
CA TYR A 285 -2.63 23.26 1.23
C TYR A 285 -2.17 21.80 1.08
N PRO A 286 -2.75 21.05 0.12
CA PRO A 286 -2.45 19.64 -0.07
C PRO A 286 -1.05 19.43 -0.66
N LEU A 287 -0.43 18.30 -0.31
CA LEU A 287 0.86 17.89 -0.86
C LEU A 287 0.69 16.70 -1.81
N ASN A 288 1.22 16.84 -3.02
CA ASN A 288 1.23 15.74 -3.99
C ASN A 288 2.32 14.71 -3.66
N LYS A 289 3.53 15.17 -3.34
CA LYS A 289 4.73 14.35 -3.09
C LYS A 289 5.67 15.03 -2.08
N ILE A 290 6.41 14.22 -1.32
CA ILE A 290 7.55 14.66 -0.50
C ILE A 290 8.72 13.74 -0.86
N ILE A 291 9.80 14.30 -1.41
CA ILE A 291 11.02 13.56 -1.71
C ILE A 291 12.00 13.75 -0.54
N HIS A 292 12.57 12.65 -0.07
CA HIS A 292 13.57 12.62 0.99
C HIS A 292 14.97 12.44 0.41
#